data_AF-A0A6G0XA07-F1
#
_entry.id   AF-A0A6G0XA07-F1
#
_cell.length_a   1.000
_cell.length_b   1.000
_cell.length_c   1.000
_cell.angle_alpha   90.00
_cell.angle_beta   90.00
_cell.angle_gamma   90.00
#
_symmetry.space_group_name_H-M   'P 1'
#
loop_
_entity.id
_entity.type
_entity.pdbx_description
1 polymer ?
#
loop_
_entity_poly.entity_id
_entity_poly.type
_entity_poly.pdbx_seq_one_letter_code
_entity_poly.pdbx_strand_id
1 'polypeptide(L)'
;MTKNMPRQSQLDPLRCVVCRQDVPIYVCNVFPYAVKSANWKCFPCSLSSSYRDAWDHLKTTVSATIANTATIFAVKRAELTRLARWYHILDSTGSASQSRSTTASPNPPLYTKEQLAYAVQYAKDKKSGCRQASRAAELKFRLPLNTIPHATVHQHVKDPRRRGKPGAQLKLPVFEEALIAQQWILRQETQGVFLTQLQAAEELIVHLKQRNRPNPFANGRPSNSFWRGFLRRHPSIRFQSARPAP
;
A
#
# COMPACT_ATOMS: atom_id res chain seq x y z
N MET A 1 -28.54 19.51 -8.36
CA MET A 1 -28.80 18.17 -7.78
C MET A 1 -27.49 17.41 -7.64
N THR A 2 -26.83 17.57 -6.50
CA THR A 2 -25.55 16.93 -6.17
C THR A 2 -25.79 15.48 -5.76
N LYS A 3 -25.34 14.53 -6.59
CA LYS A 3 -25.27 13.11 -6.21
C LYS A 3 -24.23 12.97 -5.09
N ASN A 4 -24.71 12.77 -3.87
CA ASN A 4 -23.93 12.29 -2.74
C ASN A 4 -23.27 10.95 -3.12
N MET A 5 -21.95 10.92 -3.26
CA MET A 5 -21.21 9.66 -3.25
C MET A 5 -21.24 9.11 -1.81
N PRO A 6 -21.57 7.82 -1.60
CA PRO A 6 -21.58 7.26 -0.27
C PRO A 6 -20.15 7.19 0.27
N ARG A 7 -20.02 7.51 1.57
CA ARG A 7 -18.85 7.18 2.40
C ARG A 7 -18.41 5.74 2.10
N GLN A 8 -17.10 5.50 2.06
CA GLN A 8 -16.54 4.15 2.14
C GLN A 8 -17.25 3.41 3.28
N SER A 9 -18.18 2.54 2.90
CA SER A 9 -19.00 1.75 3.79
C SER A 9 -18.06 0.94 4.68
N GLN A 10 -18.20 1.09 5.98
CA GLN A 10 -17.83 0.05 6.93
C GLN A 10 -18.51 -1.22 6.44
N LEU A 11 -17.76 -2.06 5.72
CA LEU A 11 -18.25 -3.34 5.25
C LEU A 11 -18.26 -4.25 6.48
N ASP A 12 -19.45 -4.73 6.84
CA ASP A 12 -19.66 -5.58 8.02
C ASP A 12 -18.74 -6.81 7.99
N PRO A 13 -18.18 -7.24 9.14
CA PRO A 13 -17.34 -8.43 9.17
C PRO A 13 -18.12 -9.66 8.68
N LEU A 14 -17.44 -10.54 7.95
CA LEU A 14 -18.01 -11.82 7.53
C LEU A 14 -17.97 -12.79 8.70
N ARG A 15 -19.12 -13.38 9.04
CA ARG A 15 -19.22 -14.38 10.09
C ARG A 15 -19.12 -15.78 9.54
N CYS A 16 -18.18 -16.56 10.05
CA CYS A 16 -18.01 -17.95 9.64
C CYS A 16 -19.17 -18.83 10.15
N VAL A 17 -19.78 -19.63 9.29
CA VAL A 17 -20.89 -20.53 9.70
C VAL A 17 -20.43 -21.66 10.63
N VAL A 18 -19.16 -22.06 10.57
CA VAL A 18 -18.61 -23.17 11.36
C VAL A 18 -18.10 -22.71 12.74
N CYS A 19 -17.14 -21.79 12.77
CA CYS A 19 -16.53 -21.34 14.02
C CYS A 19 -17.18 -20.09 14.63
N ARG A 20 -18.18 -19.50 13.94
CA ARG A 20 -18.88 -18.26 14.34
C ARG A 20 -17.98 -17.04 14.55
N GLN A 21 -16.72 -17.12 14.15
CA GLN A 21 -15.76 -16.02 14.22
C GLN A 21 -16.07 -14.96 13.17
N ASP A 22 -16.06 -13.70 13.61
CA ASP A 22 -16.20 -12.54 12.74
C ASP A 22 -14.84 -12.19 12.14
N VAL A 23 -14.78 -12.17 10.81
CA VAL A 23 -13.58 -11.92 10.04
C VAL A 23 -13.77 -10.67 9.21
N PRO A 24 -12.93 -9.64 9.38
CA PRO A 24 -13.06 -8.43 8.60
C PRO A 24 -12.91 -8.70 7.10
N ILE A 25 -13.78 -8.12 6.26
CA ILE A 25 -13.81 -8.36 4.81
C ILE A 25 -12.45 -8.08 4.13
N TYR A 26 -11.66 -7.14 4.65
CA TYR A 26 -10.33 -6.89 4.09
C TYR A 26 -9.36 -8.06 4.27
N VAL A 27 -9.49 -8.86 5.33
CA VAL A 27 -8.70 -10.10 5.53
C VAL A 27 -9.08 -11.10 4.44
N CYS A 28 -10.37 -11.21 4.12
CA CYS A 28 -10.88 -12.04 3.04
C CYS A 28 -10.47 -11.56 1.64
N ASN A 29 -10.04 -10.30 1.47
CA ASN A 29 -9.50 -9.78 0.19
C ASN A 29 -8.00 -10.05 0.01
N VAL A 30 -7.29 -10.44 1.08
CA VAL A 30 -5.87 -10.85 1.01
C VAL A 30 -5.75 -12.30 0.55
N PHE A 31 -6.78 -13.11 0.78
CA PHE A 31 -6.84 -14.50 0.35
C PHE A 31 -7.88 -14.67 -0.76
N PRO A 32 -7.67 -15.55 -1.76
CA PRO A 32 -8.61 -15.73 -2.87
C PRO A 32 -9.84 -16.54 -2.44
N TYR A 33 -10.70 -15.99 -1.57
CA TYR A 33 -11.96 -16.61 -1.17
C TYR A 33 -13.17 -15.85 -1.73
N ALA A 34 -14.20 -16.60 -2.10
CA ALA A 34 -15.47 -16.03 -2.51
C ALA A 34 -16.17 -15.41 -1.28
N VAL A 35 -16.12 -14.07 -1.16
CA VAL A 35 -16.71 -13.26 -0.09
C VAL A 35 -18.26 -13.27 -0.12
N LYS A 36 -18.88 -13.81 -1.18
CA LYS A 36 -20.34 -13.73 -1.44
C LYS A 36 -21.06 -15.09 -1.41
N SER A 37 -20.73 -15.99 -0.49
CA SER A 37 -21.49 -17.24 -0.32
C SER A 37 -22.38 -17.17 0.93
N ALA A 38 -23.64 -17.61 0.82
CA ALA A 38 -24.58 -17.70 1.95
C ALA A 38 -24.07 -18.62 3.09
N ASN A 39 -23.17 -19.54 2.75
CA ASN A 39 -22.52 -20.49 3.66
C ASN A 39 -21.02 -20.21 3.78
N TRP A 40 -20.64 -18.97 4.07
CA TRP A 40 -19.23 -18.59 4.14
C TRP A 40 -18.49 -19.33 5.26
N LYS A 41 -17.35 -19.95 4.91
CA LYS A 41 -16.46 -20.65 5.84
C LYS A 41 -15.11 -19.94 5.89
N CYS A 42 -14.60 -19.74 7.10
CA CYS A 42 -13.25 -19.22 7.32
C CYS A 42 -12.20 -20.14 6.70
N PHE A 43 -11.02 -19.62 6.33
CA PHE A 43 -9.98 -20.48 5.75
C PHE A 43 -9.60 -21.67 6.65
N PRO A 44 -9.32 -21.50 7.96
CA PRO A 44 -9.08 -22.64 8.86
C PRO A 44 -10.23 -23.67 8.88
N CYS A 45 -11.46 -23.21 8.71
CA CYS A 45 -12.68 -24.01 8.73
C CYS A 45 -12.90 -24.80 7.43
N SER A 46 -12.18 -24.45 6.37
CA SER A 46 -12.20 -25.17 5.09
C SER A 46 -11.15 -26.29 5.02
N LEU A 47 -10.20 -26.32 5.96
CA LEU A 47 -9.13 -27.32 6.03
C LEU A 47 -9.52 -28.50 6.94
N SER A 48 -8.84 -29.65 6.76
CA SER A 48 -8.96 -30.81 7.64
C SER A 48 -8.42 -30.52 9.05
N SER A 49 -8.82 -31.33 10.03
CA SER A 49 -8.35 -31.23 11.43
C SER A 49 -6.82 -31.31 11.54
N SER A 50 -6.16 -32.08 10.69
CA SER A 50 -4.69 -32.21 10.66
C SER A 50 -3.95 -30.87 10.48
N TYR A 51 -4.54 -29.89 9.79
CA TYR A 51 -3.96 -28.55 9.67
C TYR A 51 -4.06 -27.74 10.96
N ARG A 52 -5.06 -28.03 11.79
CA ARG A 52 -5.25 -27.41 13.10
C ARG A 52 -4.18 -27.91 14.05
N ASP A 53 -3.99 -29.23 14.10
CA ASP A 53 -2.94 -29.88 14.91
C ASP A 53 -1.53 -29.43 14.47
N ALA A 54 -1.30 -29.34 13.15
CA ALA A 54 -0.06 -28.81 12.59
C ALA A 54 0.19 -27.33 12.98
N TRP A 55 -0.87 -26.51 13.02
CA TRP A 55 -0.75 -25.12 13.44
C TRP A 55 -0.47 -24.98 14.93
N ASP A 56 -1.12 -25.80 15.76
CA ASP A 56 -0.89 -25.80 17.21
C ASP A 56 0.57 -26.21 17.51
N HIS A 57 1.09 -27.24 16.81
CA HIS A 57 2.50 -27.61 16.89
C HIS A 57 3.45 -26.47 16.49
N LEU A 58 3.12 -25.70 15.43
CA LEU A 58 3.92 -24.53 15.03
C LEU A 58 3.88 -23.41 16.07
N LYS A 59 2.78 -23.25 16.81
CA LYS A 59 2.67 -22.24 17.87
C LYS A 59 3.40 -22.63 19.14
N THR A 60 3.36 -23.90 19.52
CA THR A 60 3.96 -24.38 20.78
C THR A 60 5.46 -24.59 20.67
N THR A 61 5.94 -25.00 19.48
CA THR A 61 7.33 -25.41 19.29
C THR A 61 8.16 -24.28 18.68
N VAL A 62 8.99 -23.63 19.49
CA VAL A 62 9.79 -22.44 19.11
C VAL A 62 10.72 -22.67 17.91
N SER A 63 11.22 -23.89 17.72
CA SER A 63 12.13 -24.27 16.62
C SER A 63 11.44 -24.92 15.42
N ALA A 64 10.11 -25.08 15.44
CA ALA A 64 9.40 -25.76 14.37
C ALA A 64 9.32 -24.87 13.11
N THR A 65 9.80 -25.40 11.98
CA THR A 65 9.60 -24.76 10.69
C THR A 65 8.32 -25.26 10.01
N ILE A 66 7.74 -24.43 9.14
CA ILE A 66 6.57 -24.82 8.33
C ILE A 66 6.88 -26.06 7.49
N ALA A 67 8.11 -26.19 6.99
CA ALA A 67 8.52 -27.35 6.19
C ALA A 67 8.53 -28.64 7.03
N ASN A 68 9.17 -28.62 8.20
CA ASN A 68 9.25 -29.80 9.06
C ASN A 68 7.88 -30.21 9.59
N THR A 69 7.06 -29.24 9.98
CA THR A 69 5.69 -29.49 10.47
C THR A 69 4.81 -30.07 9.36
N ALA A 70 4.93 -29.57 8.12
CA ALA A 70 4.16 -30.11 7.00
C ALA A 70 4.46 -31.61 6.77
N THR A 71 5.72 -32.01 6.94
CA THR A 71 6.14 -33.42 6.84
C THR A 71 5.60 -34.26 8.00
N ILE A 72 5.73 -33.78 9.25
CA ILE A 72 5.27 -34.51 10.46
C ILE A 72 3.77 -34.81 10.40
N PHE A 73 2.96 -33.82 10.01
CA PHE A 73 1.51 -33.96 9.99
C PHE A 73 0.96 -34.41 8.62
N ALA A 74 1.84 -34.76 7.67
CA ALA A 74 1.48 -35.16 6.31
C ALA A 74 0.52 -34.18 5.60
N VAL A 75 0.72 -32.87 5.79
CA VAL A 75 -0.11 -31.81 5.20
C VAL A 75 0.61 -31.06 4.08
N LYS A 76 -0.14 -30.43 3.17
CA LYS A 76 0.46 -29.64 2.09
C LYS A 76 1.09 -28.37 2.64
N ARG A 77 2.39 -28.22 2.45
CA ARG A 77 3.18 -27.03 2.87
C ARG A 77 2.56 -25.71 2.42
N ALA A 78 2.02 -25.65 1.20
CA ALA A 78 1.42 -24.43 0.66
C ALA A 78 0.17 -24.00 1.43
N GLU A 79 -0.69 -24.95 1.84
CA GLU A 79 -1.89 -24.67 2.61
C GLU A 79 -1.55 -24.30 4.06
N LEU A 80 -0.56 -24.97 4.66
CA LEU A 80 -0.06 -24.63 6.00
C LEU A 80 0.57 -23.23 6.04
N THR A 81 1.28 -22.83 4.97
CA THR A 81 1.84 -21.48 4.84
C THR A 81 0.74 -20.42 4.75
N ARG A 82 -0.33 -20.69 4.00
CA ARG A 82 -1.50 -19.80 3.95
C ARG A 82 -2.17 -19.70 5.31
N LEU A 83 -2.20 -20.80 6.07
CA LEU A 83 -2.86 -20.86 7.38
C LEU A 83 -2.09 -20.02 8.40
N ALA A 84 -0.75 -20.13 8.39
CA ALA A 84 0.11 -19.29 9.20
C ALA A 84 -0.09 -17.80 8.89
N ARG A 85 -0.12 -17.44 7.61
CA ARG A 85 -0.40 -16.05 7.19
C ARG A 85 -1.78 -15.58 7.64
N TRP A 86 -2.79 -16.43 7.58
CA TRP A 86 -4.16 -16.11 8.01
C TRP A 86 -4.18 -15.72 9.49
N TYR A 87 -3.59 -16.54 10.36
CA TYR A 87 -3.54 -16.26 11.78
C TYR A 87 -2.67 -15.05 12.11
N HIS A 88 -1.52 -14.85 11.45
CA HIS A 88 -0.72 -13.64 11.65
C HIS A 88 -1.46 -12.35 11.31
N ILE A 89 -2.26 -12.35 10.24
CA ILE A 89 -3.10 -11.20 9.88
C ILE A 89 -4.18 -10.99 10.95
N LEU A 90 -4.84 -12.05 11.42
CA LEU A 90 -5.81 -11.95 12.50
C LEU A 90 -5.19 -11.43 13.81
N ASP A 91 -4.05 -11.95 14.24
CA ASP A 91 -3.35 -11.52 15.46
C ASP A 91 -2.89 -10.05 15.37
N SER A 92 -2.42 -9.63 14.18
CA SER A 92 -2.08 -8.23 13.90
C SER A 92 -3.29 -7.30 14.00
N THR A 93 -4.50 -7.80 13.75
CA THR A 93 -5.74 -7.02 13.76
C THR A 93 -6.46 -7.04 15.10
N GLY A 94 -6.32 -8.12 15.87
CA GLY A 94 -6.72 -8.18 17.29
C GLY A 94 -5.91 -7.19 18.13
N SER A 95 -4.61 -7.10 17.87
CA SER A 95 -3.71 -6.13 18.54
C SER A 95 -3.94 -4.68 18.07
N ALA A 96 -4.42 -4.48 16.85
CA ALA A 96 -4.82 -3.17 16.32
C ALA A 96 -6.10 -2.60 16.96
N SER A 97 -6.85 -3.44 17.68
CA SER A 97 -8.09 -3.03 18.37
C SER A 97 -7.83 -2.44 19.76
N GLN A 98 -6.70 -2.76 20.39
CA GLN A 98 -6.26 -2.16 21.66
C GLN A 98 -5.28 -0.99 21.49
N SER A 99 -4.74 -0.78 20.29
CA SER A 99 -3.78 0.30 19.98
C SER A 99 -4.38 1.46 19.19
N ARG A 100 -5.69 1.71 19.32
CA ARG A 100 -6.34 2.90 18.75
C ARG A 100 -6.15 4.19 19.55
N SER A 101 -5.24 4.20 20.53
CA SER A 101 -4.88 5.39 21.28
C SER A 101 -3.36 5.54 21.44
N THR A 102 -2.62 5.51 20.35
CA THR A 102 -1.38 6.30 20.25
C THR A 102 -1.24 6.76 18.82
N THR A 103 -1.36 8.07 18.62
CA THR A 103 -0.90 8.80 17.45
C THR A 103 0.49 8.33 17.07
N ALA A 104 0.59 7.43 16.09
CA ALA A 104 1.84 7.22 15.37
C ALA A 104 2.18 8.58 14.76
N SER A 105 3.23 9.21 15.30
CA SER A 105 3.70 10.50 14.82
C SER A 105 3.78 10.45 13.30
N PRO A 106 3.03 11.29 12.58
CA PRO A 106 3.20 11.36 11.14
C PRO A 106 4.67 11.68 10.88
N ASN A 107 5.26 11.05 9.87
CA ASN A 107 6.59 11.42 9.38
C ASN A 107 6.71 12.94 9.41
N PRO A 108 7.78 13.50 9.99
CA PRO A 108 7.89 14.94 10.18
C PRO A 108 7.59 15.62 8.85
N PRO A 109 6.66 16.59 8.82
CA PRO A 109 6.24 17.21 7.58
C PRO A 109 7.47 17.82 6.90
N LEU A 110 7.59 17.61 5.59
CA LEU A 110 8.74 18.06 4.80
C LEU A 110 9.07 19.53 5.05
N TYR A 111 8.05 20.35 5.27
CA TYR A 111 8.16 21.75 5.64
C TYR A 111 7.08 22.11 6.65
N THR A 112 7.36 23.11 7.48
CA THR A 112 6.40 23.66 8.45
C THR A 112 5.46 24.67 7.80
N LYS A 113 4.35 24.98 8.48
CA LYS A 113 3.40 26.01 8.03
C LYS A 113 4.05 27.38 7.90
N GLU A 114 4.98 27.71 8.79
CA GLU A 114 5.73 28.98 8.78
C GLU A 114 6.64 29.09 7.55
N GLN A 115 7.33 28.01 7.21
CA GLN A 115 8.21 27.94 6.05
C GLN A 115 7.43 28.15 4.74
N LEU A 116 6.25 27.53 4.62
CA LEU A 116 5.36 27.75 3.49
C LEU A 116 4.78 29.17 3.47
N ALA A 117 4.36 29.70 4.62
CA ALA A 117 3.83 31.06 4.73
C ALA A 117 4.86 32.09 4.27
N TYR A 118 6.11 31.94 4.68
CA TYR A 118 7.21 32.79 4.23
C TYR A 118 7.40 32.72 2.70
N ALA A 119 7.40 31.52 2.10
CA ALA A 119 7.52 31.38 0.65
C ALA A 119 6.36 32.08 -0.09
N VAL A 120 5.13 31.94 0.41
CA VAL A 120 3.94 32.58 -0.18
C VAL A 120 4.03 34.11 -0.06
N GLN A 121 4.48 34.62 1.09
CA GLN A 121 4.64 36.05 1.32
C GLN A 121 5.77 36.62 0.46
N TYR A 122 6.89 35.93 0.35
CA TYR A 122 7.99 36.31 -0.54
C TYR A 122 7.57 36.39 -2.01
N ALA A 123 6.73 35.46 -2.47
CA ALA A 123 6.16 35.48 -3.83
C ALA A 123 5.30 36.73 -4.06
N LYS A 124 4.49 37.13 -3.07
CA LYS A 124 3.60 38.30 -3.14
C LYS A 124 4.38 39.61 -3.09
N ASP A 125 5.26 39.77 -2.10
CA ASP A 125 5.96 41.02 -1.80
C ASP A 125 6.99 41.37 -2.88
N LYS A 126 7.68 40.35 -3.43
CA LYS A 126 8.72 40.54 -4.46
C LYS A 126 8.22 40.32 -5.88
N LYS A 127 6.91 40.03 -6.08
CA LYS A 127 6.31 39.64 -7.37
C LYS A 127 7.15 38.58 -8.11
N SER A 128 7.77 37.67 -7.36
CA SER A 128 8.73 36.71 -7.88
C SER A 128 8.05 35.39 -8.25
N GLY A 129 8.63 34.63 -9.18
CA GLY A 129 8.08 33.33 -9.57
C GLY A 129 8.03 32.35 -8.39
N CYS A 130 7.00 31.49 -8.33
CA CYS A 130 6.79 30.56 -7.21
C CYS A 130 8.00 29.64 -6.93
N ARG A 131 8.79 29.30 -7.97
CA ARG A 131 10.04 28.55 -7.83
C ARG A 131 11.12 29.36 -7.11
N GLN A 132 11.26 30.65 -7.43
CA GLN A 132 12.21 31.55 -6.78
C GLN A 132 11.82 31.78 -5.31
N ALA A 133 10.54 31.93 -5.04
CA ALA A 133 10.03 32.08 -3.67
C ALA A 133 10.23 30.82 -2.81
N SER A 134 10.08 29.63 -3.40
CA SER A 134 10.40 28.36 -2.73
C SER A 134 11.90 28.27 -2.39
N ARG A 135 12.78 28.63 -3.34
CA ARG A 135 14.24 28.68 -3.11
C ARG A 135 14.63 29.69 -2.04
N ALA A 136 13.99 30.86 -2.01
CA ALA A 136 14.24 31.88 -0.99
C ALA A 136 13.89 31.38 0.42
N ALA A 137 12.80 30.61 0.55
CA ALA A 137 12.44 29.97 1.81
C ALA A 137 13.42 28.85 2.19
N GLU A 138 13.82 28.00 1.24
CA GLU A 138 14.81 26.94 1.47
C GLU A 138 16.15 27.51 1.95
N LEU A 139 16.62 28.61 1.34
CA LEU A 139 17.83 29.31 1.77
C LEU A 139 17.67 29.92 3.17
N LYS A 140 16.55 30.59 3.45
CA LYS A 140 16.31 31.25 4.75
C LYS A 140 16.25 30.26 5.90
N PHE A 141 15.57 29.13 5.70
CA PHE A 141 15.38 28.11 6.73
C PHE A 141 16.42 26.98 6.66
N ARG A 142 17.47 27.12 5.83
CA ARG A 142 18.53 26.12 5.61
C ARG A 142 17.96 24.72 5.31
N LEU A 143 16.92 24.67 4.50
CA LEU A 143 16.26 23.42 4.10
C LEU A 143 16.96 22.84 2.87
N PRO A 144 16.93 21.51 2.68
CA PRO A 144 17.32 20.89 1.42
C PRO A 144 16.54 21.46 0.23
N LEU A 145 17.14 21.43 -0.95
CA LEU A 145 16.48 21.90 -2.18
C LEU A 145 15.25 21.05 -2.52
N ASN A 146 14.19 21.71 -2.98
CA ASN A 146 12.86 21.14 -3.25
C ASN A 146 12.12 20.61 -2.02
N THR A 147 12.52 21.01 -0.82
CA THR A 147 11.75 20.78 0.40
C THR A 147 10.38 21.42 0.31
N ILE A 148 10.27 22.63 -0.26
CA ILE A 148 9.00 23.33 -0.46
C ILE A 148 8.62 23.28 -1.95
N PRO A 149 7.60 22.50 -2.35
CA PRO A 149 7.22 22.42 -3.75
C PRO A 149 6.65 23.75 -4.27
N HIS A 150 7.22 24.28 -5.35
CA HIS A 150 6.72 25.50 -6.00
C HIS A 150 5.25 25.43 -6.42
N ALA A 151 4.75 24.23 -6.74
CA ALA A 151 3.33 24.00 -7.02
C ALA A 151 2.44 24.25 -5.78
N THR A 152 2.93 23.91 -4.58
CA THR A 152 2.25 24.20 -3.32
C THR A 152 2.23 25.70 -3.05
N VAL A 153 3.35 26.40 -3.27
CA VAL A 153 3.42 27.87 -3.16
C VAL A 153 2.42 28.51 -4.12
N HIS A 154 2.40 28.10 -5.39
CA HIS A 154 1.45 28.60 -6.40
C HIS A 154 -0.01 28.40 -5.98
N GLN A 155 -0.34 27.24 -5.41
CA GLN A 155 -1.67 26.94 -4.93
C GLN A 155 -2.08 27.83 -3.73
N HIS A 156 -1.18 28.08 -2.80
CA HIS A 156 -1.45 28.96 -1.64
C HIS A 156 -1.41 30.45 -1.96
N VAL A 157 -0.71 30.85 -3.03
CA VAL A 157 -0.79 32.22 -3.59
C VAL A 157 -2.17 32.44 -4.21
N LYS A 158 -2.69 31.46 -4.95
CA LYS A 158 -4.02 31.53 -5.60
C LYS A 158 -5.19 31.40 -4.61
N ASP A 159 -5.07 30.51 -3.62
CA ASP A 159 -6.11 30.29 -2.60
C ASP A 159 -5.47 30.21 -1.20
N PRO A 160 -5.38 31.35 -0.49
CA PRO A 160 -4.78 31.43 0.84
C PRO A 160 -5.54 30.66 1.93
N ARG A 161 -6.84 30.37 1.73
CA ARG A 161 -7.71 29.71 2.74
C ARG A 161 -7.74 28.20 2.57
N ARG A 162 -7.02 27.66 1.57
CA ARG A 162 -6.96 26.23 1.31
C ARG A 162 -6.30 25.48 2.46
N ARG A 163 -7.09 24.73 3.22
CA ARG A 163 -6.60 23.69 4.15
C ARG A 163 -6.23 22.44 3.33
N GLY A 164 -5.09 22.49 2.66
CA GLY A 164 -4.58 21.34 1.90
C GLY A 164 -4.17 20.22 2.85
N LYS A 165 -4.72 19.01 2.66
CA LYS A 165 -4.12 17.80 3.21
C LYS A 165 -2.66 17.71 2.74
N PRO A 166 -1.72 17.30 3.59
CA PRO A 166 -0.31 17.24 3.24
C PRO A 166 -0.09 16.25 2.08
N GLY A 167 0.52 16.75 1.01
CA GLY A 167 1.04 15.94 -0.09
C GLY A 167 0.00 15.40 -1.09
N ALA A 168 0.47 15.13 -2.31
CA ALA A 168 -0.30 14.36 -3.27
C ALA A 168 -0.56 12.96 -2.67
N GLN A 169 -1.83 12.57 -2.60
CA GLN A 169 -2.18 11.21 -2.19
C GLN A 169 -1.55 10.21 -3.16
N LEU A 170 -0.99 9.13 -2.61
CA LEU A 170 -0.45 8.04 -3.40
C LEU A 170 -1.58 7.47 -4.27
N LYS A 171 -1.26 7.24 -5.56
CA LYS A 171 -2.20 6.64 -6.53
C LYS A 171 -2.59 5.21 -6.16
N LEU A 172 -1.69 4.52 -5.46
CA LEU A 172 -1.90 3.20 -4.88
C LEU A 172 -1.78 3.32 -3.36
N PRO A 173 -2.57 2.58 -2.56
CA PRO A 173 -2.29 2.37 -1.16
C PRO A 173 -0.88 1.79 -0.97
N VAL A 174 -0.22 2.17 0.12
CA VAL A 174 1.14 1.72 0.46
C VAL A 174 1.26 0.19 0.40
N PHE A 175 0.26 -0.52 0.91
CA PHE A 175 0.22 -1.98 0.89
C PHE A 175 0.15 -2.57 -0.53
N GLU A 176 -0.72 -2.03 -1.39
CA GLU A 176 -0.85 -2.52 -2.77
C GLU A 176 0.44 -2.25 -3.55
N GLU A 177 1.02 -1.06 -3.36
CA GLU A 177 2.30 -0.69 -3.98
C GLU A 177 3.43 -1.65 -3.56
N ALA A 178 3.54 -1.93 -2.26
CA ALA A 178 4.54 -2.85 -1.72
C ALA A 178 4.35 -4.29 -2.21
N LEU A 179 3.12 -4.75 -2.35
CA LEU A 179 2.82 -6.11 -2.82
C LEU A 179 3.21 -6.30 -4.29
N ILE A 180 2.90 -5.32 -5.14
CA ILE A 180 3.30 -5.31 -6.55
C ILE A 180 4.83 -5.26 -6.65
N ALA A 181 5.46 -4.39 -5.86
CA ALA A 181 6.91 -4.27 -5.81
C ALA A 181 7.57 -5.59 -5.41
N GLN A 182 7.09 -6.26 -4.36
CA GLN A 182 7.61 -7.53 -3.90
C GLN A 182 7.47 -8.63 -4.96
N GLN A 183 6.34 -8.68 -5.67
CA GLN A 183 6.13 -9.65 -6.74
C GLN A 183 7.14 -9.46 -7.88
N TRP A 184 7.44 -8.22 -8.25
CA TRP A 184 8.42 -7.92 -9.29
C TRP A 184 9.85 -8.19 -8.84
N ILE A 185 10.21 -7.85 -7.60
CA ILE A 185 11.54 -8.15 -7.02
C ILE A 185 11.76 -9.66 -7.01
N LEU A 186 10.81 -10.43 -6.47
CA LEU A 186 10.92 -11.89 -6.42
C LEU A 186 11.08 -12.48 -7.83
N ARG A 187 10.37 -11.94 -8.82
CA ARG A 187 10.50 -12.39 -10.21
C ARG A 187 11.87 -12.09 -10.80
N GLN A 188 12.42 -10.91 -10.51
CA GLN A 188 13.77 -10.53 -10.93
C GLN A 188 14.83 -11.43 -10.28
N GLU A 189 14.68 -11.73 -8.98
CA GLU A 189 15.62 -12.56 -8.22
C GLU A 189 15.54 -14.04 -8.62
N THR A 190 14.34 -14.58 -8.84
CA THR A 190 14.14 -16.02 -9.09
C THR A 190 14.25 -16.41 -10.56
N GLN A 191 13.82 -15.54 -11.47
CA GLN A 191 13.75 -15.84 -12.92
C GLN A 191 14.81 -15.07 -13.72
N GLY A 192 15.48 -14.07 -13.13
CA GLY A 192 16.39 -13.18 -13.86
C GLY A 192 15.67 -12.31 -14.91
N VAL A 193 14.34 -12.28 -14.92
CA VAL A 193 13.55 -11.56 -15.91
C VAL A 193 13.25 -10.15 -15.41
N PHE A 194 13.79 -9.17 -16.12
CA PHE A 194 13.51 -7.76 -15.88
C PHE A 194 12.36 -7.32 -16.79
N LEU A 195 11.36 -6.66 -16.22
CA LEU A 195 10.23 -6.14 -16.98
C LEU A 195 10.60 -4.85 -17.70
N THR A 196 10.02 -4.62 -18.87
CA THR A 196 9.97 -3.27 -19.44
C THR A 196 8.94 -2.43 -18.67
N GLN A 197 9.08 -1.10 -18.70
CA GLN A 197 8.12 -0.20 -18.07
C GLN A 197 6.69 -0.36 -18.63
N LEU A 198 6.56 -0.77 -19.90
CA LEU A 198 5.28 -1.06 -20.54
C LEU A 198 4.66 -2.34 -19.99
N GLN A 199 5.42 -3.44 -19.92
CA GLN A 199 4.96 -4.71 -19.32
C GLN A 199 4.58 -4.51 -17.84
N ALA A 200 5.39 -3.75 -17.10
CA ALA A 200 5.08 -3.40 -15.71
C ALA A 200 3.77 -2.60 -15.60
N ALA A 201 3.49 -1.70 -16.55
CA ALA A 201 2.21 -0.98 -16.60
C ALA A 201 1.02 -1.91 -16.83
N GLU A 202 1.16 -2.88 -17.74
CA GLU A 202 0.12 -3.85 -18.06
C GLU A 202 -0.13 -4.79 -16.89
N GLU A 203 0.92 -5.33 -16.27
CA GLU A 203 0.81 -6.17 -15.08
C GLU A 203 0.15 -5.44 -13.92
N LEU A 204 0.49 -4.17 -13.71
CA LEU A 204 -0.14 -3.35 -12.69
C LEU A 204 -1.66 -3.22 -12.93
N ILE A 205 -2.07 -2.99 -14.18
CA ILE A 205 -3.50 -2.89 -14.54
C ILE A 205 -4.21 -4.23 -14.35
N VAL A 206 -3.57 -5.34 -14.76
CA VAL A 206 -4.10 -6.69 -14.55
C VAL A 206 -4.26 -6.97 -13.06
N HIS A 207 -3.27 -6.62 -12.24
CA HIS A 207 -3.31 -6.79 -10.80
C HIS A 207 -4.47 -6.01 -10.16
N LEU A 208 -4.68 -4.75 -10.59
CA LEU A 208 -5.81 -3.95 -10.13
C LEU A 208 -7.17 -4.55 -10.54
N LYS A 209 -7.28 -5.02 -11.79
CA LYS A 209 -8.50 -5.67 -12.29
C LYS A 209 -8.82 -6.96 -11.54
N GLN A 210 -7.83 -7.82 -11.31
CA GLN A 210 -7.99 -9.07 -10.56
C GLN A 210 -8.52 -8.83 -9.14
N ARG A 211 -8.21 -7.67 -8.54
CA ARG A 211 -8.68 -7.27 -7.21
C ARG A 211 -9.96 -6.44 -7.21
N ASN A 212 -10.65 -6.34 -8.34
CA ASN A 212 -11.84 -5.49 -8.52
C ASN A 212 -11.62 -4.02 -8.11
N ARG A 213 -10.39 -3.50 -8.29
CA ARG A 213 -10.04 -2.11 -8.00
C ARG A 213 -10.31 -1.23 -9.22
N PRO A 214 -10.92 -0.04 -9.04
CA PRO A 214 -10.99 0.95 -10.09
C PRO A 214 -9.58 1.45 -10.42
N ASN A 215 -9.31 1.67 -11.70
CA ASN A 215 -8.02 2.15 -12.17
C ASN A 215 -7.78 3.61 -11.69
N PRO A 216 -6.74 3.89 -10.88
CA PRO A 216 -6.46 5.23 -10.35
C PRO A 216 -5.77 6.17 -11.35
N PHE A 217 -5.46 5.68 -12.56
CA PHE A 217 -4.74 6.40 -13.60
C PHE A 217 -5.69 6.99 -14.64
N ALA A 218 -5.55 8.30 -14.90
CA ALA A 218 -6.45 9.05 -15.78
C ALA A 218 -6.52 8.51 -17.22
N ASN A 219 -5.39 8.03 -17.76
CA ASN A 219 -5.30 7.50 -19.12
C ASN A 219 -5.26 5.97 -19.15
N GLY A 220 -5.75 5.32 -18.08
CA GLY A 220 -5.68 3.87 -17.92
C GLY A 220 -4.27 3.33 -17.64
N ARG A 221 -3.21 4.15 -17.75
CA ARG A 221 -1.80 3.77 -17.59
C ARG A 221 -1.06 4.67 -16.60
N PRO A 222 -0.04 4.15 -15.89
CA PRO A 222 0.71 4.96 -14.94
C PRO A 222 1.61 5.97 -15.65
N SER A 223 1.56 7.23 -15.18
CA SER A 223 2.35 8.34 -15.72
C SER A 223 3.84 8.27 -15.35
N ASN A 224 4.71 8.99 -16.07
CA ASN A 224 6.14 9.08 -15.76
C ASN A 224 6.46 9.63 -14.37
N SER A 225 5.59 10.48 -13.79
CA SER A 225 5.76 10.96 -12.41
C SER A 225 5.44 9.86 -11.38
N PHE A 226 4.47 8.99 -11.68
CA PHE A 226 4.20 7.81 -10.87
C PHE A 226 5.41 6.88 -10.85
N TRP A 227 5.96 6.53 -12.02
CA TRP A 227 7.11 5.63 -12.11
C TRP A 227 8.34 6.16 -11.38
N ARG A 228 8.64 7.46 -11.53
CA ARG A 228 9.71 8.11 -10.76
C ARG A 228 9.49 8.00 -9.25
N GLY A 229 8.26 8.20 -8.78
CA GLY A 229 7.92 8.04 -7.37
C GLY A 229 8.02 6.60 -6.88
N PHE A 230 7.48 5.67 -7.66
CA PHE A 230 7.44 4.23 -7.37
C PHE A 230 8.86 3.64 -7.29
N LEU A 231 9.69 3.87 -8.30
CA LEU A 231 11.07 3.38 -8.32
C LEU A 231 11.95 4.01 -7.24
N ARG A 232 11.69 5.27 -6.88
CA ARG A 232 12.39 5.91 -5.75
C ARG A 232 12.05 5.25 -4.41
N ARG A 233 10.84 4.72 -4.25
CA ARG A 233 10.41 3.98 -3.04
C ARG A 233 10.82 2.51 -3.07
N HIS A 234 11.06 1.96 -4.26
CA HIS A 234 11.41 0.57 -4.47
C HIS A 234 12.68 0.47 -5.34
N PRO A 235 13.86 0.84 -4.80
CA PRO A 235 15.10 0.93 -5.56
C PRO A 235 15.63 -0.42 -6.07
N SER A 236 15.18 -1.54 -5.48
CA SER A 236 15.53 -2.88 -5.91
C SER A 236 14.92 -3.28 -7.25
N ILE A 237 13.87 -2.58 -7.70
CA ILE A 237 13.21 -2.86 -8.97
C ILE A 237 14.01 -2.21 -10.10
N ARG A 238 14.47 -3.04 -11.02
CA ARG A 238 15.11 -2.57 -12.25
C ARG A 238 14.22 -2.87 -13.44
N PHE A 239 14.05 -1.89 -14.33
CA PHE A 239 13.36 -2.11 -15.61
C PHE A 239 14.38 -2.26 -16.72
N GLN A 240 14.07 -3.09 -17.72
CA GLN A 240 14.84 -3.12 -18.94
C GLN A 240 14.70 -1.79 -19.67
N SER A 241 15.82 -1.23 -20.11
CA SER A 241 15.79 -0.19 -21.14
C SER A 241 15.12 -0.77 -22.38
N ALA A 242 14.15 -0.06 -22.93
CA ALA A 242 13.58 -0.39 -24.24
C ALA A 242 14.67 -0.17 -25.31
N ARG A 243 15.59 -1.13 -25.45
CA ARG A 243 16.52 -1.20 -26.56
C ARG A 243 15.94 -2.23 -27.53
N PRO A 244 15.70 -1.89 -28.80
CA PRO A 244 15.34 -2.91 -29.77
C PRO A 244 16.51 -3.89 -29.85
N ALA A 245 16.20 -5.19 -29.85
CA ALA A 245 17.15 -6.21 -30.26
C ALA A 245 17.58 -5.92 -31.72
N PRO A 246 18.87 -6.13 -32.06
CA PRO A 246 19.36 -5.95 -33.42
C PRO A 246 18.69 -6.90 -34.41
#